data_AF-A0A8J5H7D4-F1
#
_entry.id   AF-A0A8J5H7D4-F1
#
_cell.length_a   1.000
_cell.length_b   1.000
_cell.length_c   1.000
_cell.angle_alpha   90.00
_cell.angle_beta   90.00
_cell.angle_gamma   90.00
#
_symmetry.space_group_name_H-M   'P 1'
#
loop_
_entity.id
_entity.type
_entity.pdbx_description
1 polymer ?
#
loop_
_entity_poly.entity_id
_entity_poly.type
_entity_poly.pdbx_seq_one_letter_code
_entity_poly.pdbx_strand_id
1 'polypeptide(L)'
;MDRGSASQNSRMVEEVFRDIKNRRAGILKALTTAKENLCLYGYPDEQWEVSLPAEEVPPEIPEPVLGINFARDGMEKKPWLSLVALHSDAWLLALSSYFSGRFQFDKKHS
;
A
#
# COMPACT_ATOMS: atom_id res chain seq x y z
N MET A 1 -0.81 21.64 -28.97
CA MET A 1 0.32 20.83 -28.46
C MET A 1 -0.17 20.17 -27.17
N ASP A 2 -0.80 18.99 -27.23
CA ASP A 2 -1.44 18.35 -26.05
C ASP A 2 -1.24 16.82 -25.98
N ARG A 3 -0.61 16.20 -26.98
CA ARG A 3 -0.37 14.74 -26.96
C ARG A 3 0.77 14.33 -26.02
N GLY A 4 1.67 15.25 -25.69
CA GLY A 4 2.81 14.99 -24.80
C GLY A 4 2.40 14.79 -23.35
N SER A 5 1.53 15.66 -22.81
CA SER A 5 1.06 15.59 -21.42
C SER A 5 0.14 14.39 -21.17
N ALA A 6 -0.77 14.10 -22.09
CA ALA A 6 -1.68 12.95 -21.95
C ALA A 6 -0.94 11.60 -22.02
N SER A 7 0.09 11.48 -22.86
CA SER A 7 0.94 10.29 -22.95
C SER A 7 1.81 10.12 -21.70
N GLN A 8 2.36 11.21 -21.16
CA GLN A 8 3.11 11.20 -19.91
C GLN A 8 2.24 10.84 -18.70
N ASN A 9 1.03 11.40 -18.60
CA ASN A 9 0.06 11.04 -17.57
C ASN A 9 -0.33 9.56 -17.64
N SER A 10 -0.57 9.01 -18.84
CA SER A 10 -0.88 7.58 -19.00
C SER A 10 0.24 6.68 -18.50
N ARG A 11 1.49 7.03 -18.84
CA ARG A 11 2.68 6.28 -18.39
C ARG A 11 2.84 6.34 -16.87
N MET A 12 2.60 7.49 -16.26
CA MET A 12 2.69 7.67 -14.82
C MET A 12 1.58 6.91 -14.07
N VAL A 13 0.36 6.86 -14.63
CA VAL A 13 -0.73 6.03 -14.10
C VAL A 13 -0.37 4.55 -14.14
N GLU A 14 0.23 4.06 -15.23
CA GLU A 14 0.70 2.68 -15.35
C GLU A 14 1.81 2.37 -14.33
N GLU A 15 2.72 3.31 -14.09
CA GLU A 15 3.79 3.18 -13.10
C GLU A 15 3.23 3.10 -11.67
N VAL A 16 2.28 3.97 -11.30
CA VAL A 16 1.60 3.92 -9.98
C VAL A 16 0.79 2.64 -9.83
N PHE A 17 0.06 2.22 -10.87
CA PHE A 17 -0.70 0.98 -10.82
C PHE A 17 0.21 -0.23 -10.61
N ARG A 18 1.37 -0.26 -11.27
CA ARG A 18 2.37 -1.31 -11.10
C ARG A 18 2.99 -1.31 -9.70
N ASP A 19 3.30 -0.14 -9.14
CA ASP A 19 3.74 -0.01 -7.75
C ASP A 19 2.71 -0.61 -6.78
N ILE A 20 1.45 -0.18 -6.85
CA ILE A 20 0.38 -0.68 -5.98
C ILE A 20 0.19 -2.20 -6.13
N LYS A 21 0.21 -2.70 -7.36
CA LYS A 21 0.08 -4.15 -7.63
C LYS A 21 1.21 -4.94 -6.99
N ASN A 22 2.44 -4.46 -7.06
CA ASN A 22 3.60 -5.15 -6.53
C ASN A 22 3.62 -5.12 -4.99
N ARG A 23 3.28 -3.97 -4.39
CA ARG A 23 3.11 -3.87 -2.93
C ARG A 23 2.04 -4.84 -2.42
N ARG A 24 0.92 -4.96 -3.12
CA ARG A 24 -0.14 -5.94 -2.82
C ARG A 24 0.38 -7.38 -2.85
N ALA A 25 1.20 -7.72 -3.84
CA ALA A 25 1.81 -9.06 -3.93
C ALA A 25 2.70 -9.36 -2.72
N GLY A 26 3.52 -8.39 -2.29
CA GLY A 26 4.34 -8.48 -1.07
C GLY A 26 3.48 -8.72 0.18
N ILE A 27 2.42 -7.93 0.37
CA ILE A 27 1.48 -8.08 1.50
C ILE A 27 0.84 -9.48 1.52
N LEU A 28 0.36 -9.98 0.38
CA LEU A 28 -0.23 -11.32 0.30
C LEU A 28 0.76 -12.42 0.68
N LYS A 29 2.02 -12.26 0.27
CA LYS A 29 3.10 -13.18 0.65
C LYS A 29 3.36 -13.12 2.15
N ALA A 30 3.36 -11.93 2.76
CA ALA A 30 3.51 -11.79 4.21
C ALA A 30 2.36 -12.43 4.99
N LEU A 31 1.10 -12.20 4.57
CA LEU A 31 -0.10 -12.81 5.17
C LEU A 31 -0.08 -14.34 5.16
N THR A 32 0.68 -14.93 4.23
CA THR A 32 0.83 -16.39 4.10
C THR A 32 2.09 -16.94 4.75
N THR A 33 3.06 -16.10 5.15
CA THR A 33 4.39 -16.57 5.58
C THR A 33 4.99 -15.91 6.84
N ALA A 34 4.49 -14.77 7.31
CA ALA A 34 5.14 -13.97 8.36
C ALA A 34 4.79 -14.40 9.80
N LYS A 35 5.75 -14.21 10.74
CA LYS A 35 5.69 -14.69 12.13
C LYS A 35 5.85 -13.63 13.24
N GLU A 36 6.18 -12.36 12.95
CA GLU A 36 6.67 -11.41 13.99
C GLU A 36 5.92 -10.05 14.07
N ASN A 37 6.27 -9.23 15.08
CA ASN A 37 5.42 -8.23 15.76
C ASN A 37 5.58 -6.77 15.28
N LEU A 38 5.29 -6.41 14.02
CA LEU A 38 5.51 -5.04 13.49
C LEU A 38 4.45 -4.62 12.42
N CYS A 39 4.54 -3.41 11.84
CA CYS A 39 3.72 -2.96 10.70
C CYS A 39 4.08 -3.71 9.43
N LEU A 40 3.11 -3.99 8.56
CA LEU A 40 3.37 -4.66 7.28
C LEU A 40 3.52 -3.66 6.14
N TYR A 41 4.71 -3.57 5.59
CA TYR A 41 5.04 -2.78 4.40
C TYR A 41 5.14 -3.67 3.17
N GLY A 42 4.52 -3.23 2.07
CA GLY A 42 4.76 -3.77 0.74
C GLY A 42 5.60 -2.79 -0.07
N TYR A 43 6.53 -3.31 -0.87
CA TYR A 43 7.44 -2.53 -1.72
C TYR A 43 7.18 -2.75 -3.22
N PRO A 44 7.57 -1.78 -4.09
CA PRO A 44 7.36 -1.87 -5.53
C PRO A 44 8.10 -3.02 -6.22
N ASP A 45 9.11 -3.61 -5.58
CA ASP A 45 9.88 -4.76 -6.03
C ASP A 45 9.28 -6.11 -5.57
N GLU A 46 8.01 -6.09 -5.13
CA GLU A 46 7.25 -7.25 -4.63
C GLU A 46 7.81 -7.86 -3.34
N GLN A 47 8.76 -7.16 -2.69
CA GLN A 47 9.19 -7.52 -1.35
C GLN A 47 8.21 -6.98 -0.30
N TRP A 48 8.34 -7.51 0.91
CA TRP A 48 7.60 -7.05 2.07
C TRP A 48 8.52 -7.02 3.28
N GLU A 49 8.18 -6.16 4.23
CA GLU A 49 8.89 -6.03 5.48
C GLU A 49 7.90 -5.83 6.62
N VAL A 50 8.29 -6.36 7.78
CA VAL A 50 7.60 -6.12 9.04
C VAL A 50 8.54 -5.17 9.81
N SER A 51 8.16 -3.90 10.01
CA SER A 51 8.99 -2.86 10.65
C SER A 51 8.18 -1.85 11.47
N LEU A 52 8.84 -1.01 12.26
CA LEU A 52 8.19 0.08 13.02
C LEU A 52 7.72 1.21 12.08
N PRO A 53 6.75 2.05 12.49
CA PRO A 53 6.38 3.27 11.76
C PRO A 53 7.58 4.18 11.49
N ALA A 54 7.47 5.03 10.48
CA ALA A 54 8.51 6.01 10.18
C ALA A 54 8.68 7.00 11.34
N GLU A 55 9.93 7.36 11.64
CA GLU A 55 10.23 8.32 12.71
C GLU A 55 10.00 9.79 12.28
N GLU A 56 9.94 10.07 10.96
CA GLU A 56 9.74 11.43 10.42
C GLU A 56 8.30 11.94 10.59
N VAL A 57 8.16 13.23 10.94
CA VAL A 57 6.87 13.90 11.14
C VAL A 57 6.80 15.20 10.30
N PRO A 58 5.90 15.31 9.29
CA PRO A 58 5.00 14.27 8.79
C PRO A 58 5.73 13.28 7.86
N PRO A 59 5.29 12.02 7.79
CA PRO A 59 5.88 11.03 6.88
C PRO A 59 5.64 11.39 5.41
N GLU A 60 6.57 10.99 4.52
CA GLU A 60 6.49 11.32 3.09
C GLU A 60 5.26 10.67 2.41
N ILE A 61 4.89 9.45 2.82
CA ILE A 61 3.77 8.68 2.29
C ILE A 61 2.83 8.27 3.43
N PRO A 62 1.54 7.97 3.13
CA PRO A 62 0.64 7.38 4.11
C PRO A 62 1.23 6.14 4.78
N GLU A 63 1.07 6.01 6.10
CA GLU A 63 1.57 4.87 6.85
C GLU A 63 0.53 3.73 6.93
N PRO A 64 0.96 2.46 6.94
CA PRO A 64 0.07 1.33 7.21
C PRO A 64 -0.37 1.31 8.68
N VAL A 65 -1.42 0.55 8.98
CA VAL A 65 -1.91 0.42 10.36
C VAL A 65 -0.89 -0.26 11.27
N LEU A 66 -0.54 0.45 12.35
CA LEU A 66 0.27 -0.06 13.45
C LEU A 66 -0.52 -1.06 14.30
N GLY A 67 0.18 -2.07 14.81
CA GLY A 67 -0.34 -2.90 15.89
C GLY A 67 -1.27 -4.04 15.46
N ILE A 68 -1.29 -4.39 14.16
CA ILE A 68 -2.01 -5.57 13.64
C ILE A 68 -1.65 -6.87 14.38
N ASN A 69 -0.47 -6.92 14.97
CA ASN A 69 0.04 -8.02 15.79
C ASN A 69 -0.58 -8.08 17.20
N PHE A 70 -1.04 -6.96 17.80
CA PHE A 70 -1.71 -6.99 19.11
C PHE A 70 -3.00 -7.80 19.08
N ALA A 71 -3.71 -7.76 17.95
CA ALA A 71 -4.93 -8.51 17.75
C ALA A 71 -4.68 -9.97 17.36
N ARG A 72 -3.43 -10.37 17.07
CA ARG A 72 -3.10 -11.72 16.57
C ARG A 72 -3.37 -12.82 17.60
N ASP A 73 -2.90 -12.62 18.82
CA ASP A 73 -2.94 -13.66 19.85
C ASP A 73 -4.30 -13.67 20.59
N GLY A 74 -5.10 -12.61 20.41
CA GLY A 74 -6.44 -12.45 20.96
C GLY A 74 -7.60 -12.77 20.00
N MET A 75 -7.30 -13.21 18.76
CA MET A 75 -8.32 -13.51 17.75
C MET A 75 -8.02 -14.82 17.03
N GLU A 76 -9.06 -15.46 16.49
CA GLU A 76 -8.88 -16.57 15.58
C GLU A 76 -8.10 -16.15 14.32
N LYS A 77 -7.25 -17.04 13.82
CA LYS A 77 -6.35 -16.79 12.69
C LYS A 77 -7.07 -16.22 11.47
N LYS A 78 -8.25 -16.73 11.13
CA LYS A 78 -8.99 -16.31 9.93
C LYS A 78 -9.54 -14.87 10.06
N PRO A 79 -10.29 -14.52 11.13
CA PRO A 79 -10.65 -13.13 11.41
C PRO A 79 -9.45 -12.17 11.49
N TRP A 80 -8.33 -12.61 12.08
CA TRP A 80 -7.11 -11.81 12.12
C TRP A 80 -6.55 -11.52 10.74
N LEU A 81 -6.39 -12.54 9.89
CA LEU A 81 -5.95 -12.36 8.50
C LEU A 81 -6.90 -11.43 7.71
N SER A 82 -8.22 -11.53 7.95
CA SER A 82 -9.19 -10.61 7.34
C SER A 82 -9.02 -9.18 7.80
N LEU A 83 -8.72 -8.94 9.08
CA LEU A 83 -8.44 -7.61 9.62
C LEU A 83 -7.17 -7.02 8.98
N VAL A 84 -6.09 -7.80 8.90
CA VAL A 84 -4.84 -7.33 8.27
C VAL A 84 -5.04 -7.05 6.78
N ALA A 85 -5.80 -7.90 6.07
CA ALA A 85 -6.14 -7.67 4.66
C ALA A 85 -6.95 -6.37 4.46
N LEU A 86 -7.97 -6.15 5.28
CA LEU A 86 -8.79 -4.93 5.23
C LEU A 86 -7.95 -3.67 5.40
N HIS A 87 -7.08 -3.63 6.42
CA HIS A 87 -6.21 -2.48 6.66
C HIS A 87 -5.16 -2.29 5.56
N SER A 88 -4.66 -3.39 4.99
CA SER A 88 -3.71 -3.34 3.87
C SER A 88 -4.36 -2.77 2.61
N ASP A 89 -5.58 -3.19 2.28
CA ASP A 89 -6.32 -2.67 1.11
C ASP A 89 -6.65 -1.17 1.30
N ALA A 90 -7.04 -0.76 2.51
CA ALA A 90 -7.26 0.64 2.83
C ALA A 90 -5.98 1.48 2.68
N TRP A 91 -4.83 0.96 3.12
CA TRP A 91 -3.54 1.62 2.97
C TRP A 91 -3.13 1.78 1.50
N LEU A 92 -3.29 0.73 0.68
CA LEU A 92 -3.02 0.79 -0.76
C LEU A 92 -3.93 1.82 -1.46
N LEU A 93 -5.19 1.94 -1.05
CA LEU A 93 -6.10 2.97 -1.56
C LEU A 93 -5.65 4.38 -1.16
N ALA A 94 -5.16 4.56 0.07
CA ALA A 94 -4.61 5.83 0.54
C ALA A 94 -3.34 6.22 -0.26
N LEU A 95 -2.44 5.28 -0.51
CA LEU A 95 -1.25 5.48 -1.37
C LEU A 95 -1.64 5.87 -2.79
N SER A 96 -2.58 5.14 -3.40
CA SER A 96 -3.08 5.46 -4.74
C SER A 96 -3.68 6.87 -4.82
N SER A 97 -4.45 7.25 -3.79
CA SER A 97 -5.04 8.59 -3.69
C SER A 97 -3.98 9.67 -3.50
N TYR A 98 -2.97 9.41 -2.66
CA TYR A 98 -1.83 10.31 -2.44
C TYR A 98 -1.07 10.57 -3.74
N PHE A 99 -0.71 9.51 -4.49
CA PHE A 99 -0.02 9.66 -5.77
C PHE A 99 -0.90 10.34 -6.82
N SER A 100 -2.20 10.06 -6.84
CA SER A 100 -3.14 10.75 -7.73
C SER A 100 -3.18 12.26 -7.48
N GLY A 101 -3.16 12.68 -6.20
CA GLY A 101 -3.05 14.10 -5.83
C GLY A 101 -1.67 14.70 -6.16
N ARG A 102 -0.59 14.00 -5.81
CA ARG A 102 0.81 14.45 -6.04
C ARG A 102 1.12 14.64 -7.52
N PHE A 103 0.59 13.77 -8.37
CA PHE A 103 0.80 13.78 -9.82
C PHE A 103 -0.32 14.46 -10.62
N GLN A 104 -1.32 15.04 -9.93
CA GLN A 104 -2.45 15.75 -10.55
C GLN A 104 -3.15 14.92 -11.64
N PHE A 105 -3.44 13.65 -11.35
CA PHE A 105 -4.17 12.80 -12.28
C PHE A 105 -5.60 13.33 -12.47
N ASP A 106 -5.93 13.74 -13.70
CA ASP A 106 -7.29 14.13 -14.05
C ASP A 106 -8.25 12.94 -13.99
N LYS A 107 -9.46 13.19 -13.48
CA LYS A 107 -10.59 12.28 -13.68
C LYS A 107 -10.87 12.23 -15.20
N LYS A 108 -10.43 11.17 -15.87
CA LYS A 108 -10.99 10.84 -17.18
C LYS A 108 -12.45 10.47 -16.96
N HIS A 109 -13.36 11.34 -17.40
CA HIS A 109 -14.76 10.99 -17.57
C HIS A 109 -14.81 9.80 -18.55
N SER A 110 -15.22 8.64 -18.04
CA SER A 110 -15.53 7.46 -18.86
C SER A 110 -16.76 7.70 -19.70
#